data_AF-A0A7J6V161-F1
#
_entry.id   AF-A0A7J6V161-F1
#
_cell.length_a   1.000
_cell.length_b   1.000
_cell.length_c   1.000
_cell.angle_alpha   90.00
_cell.angle_beta   90.00
_cell.angle_gamma   90.00
#
_symmetry.space_group_name_H-M   'P 1'
#
loop_
_entity.id
_entity.type
_entity.pdbx_description
1 polymer ?
#
loop_
_entity_poly.entity_id
_entity_poly.type
_entity_poly.pdbx_seq_one_letter_code
_entity_poly.pdbx_strand_id
1 'polypeptide(L)'
;MTSINLASHRKYSHAEITYSNTSSTLYGLAECDQSVSAKECEICVGEAVNKLFICCGAKQGGIVAATSCMVRFASNRFYSLPMPVAGGSDSGRESDVINTDYSKTRICVSLTMKVVWAWCVGVACFIALVIGTWLLRRNIVNTAKVTTASEASSDVENNGDI
;
A
#
# COMPACT_ATOMS: atom_id res chain seq x y z
N MET A 1 -43.65 -28.07 0.79
CA MET A 1 -42.51 -27.68 1.65
C MET A 1 -41.54 -28.86 1.68
N THR A 2 -40.55 -28.86 0.80
CA THR A 2 -39.48 -29.86 0.79
C THR A 2 -38.28 -29.26 1.51
N SER A 3 -37.98 -29.81 2.69
CA SER A 3 -36.80 -29.48 3.48
C SER A 3 -35.55 -29.89 2.72
N ILE A 4 -34.80 -28.90 2.23
CA ILE A 4 -33.47 -29.14 1.66
C ILE A 4 -32.52 -29.33 2.85
N ASN A 5 -32.05 -30.56 3.02
CA ASN A 5 -31.08 -30.93 4.06
C ASN A 5 -29.75 -30.20 3.80
N LEU A 6 -29.27 -29.50 4.84
CA LEU A 6 -28.12 -28.61 4.83
C LEU A 6 -26.78 -29.38 4.84
N ALA A 7 -26.62 -30.34 3.94
CA ALA A 7 -25.37 -31.12 3.78
C ALA A 7 -24.49 -30.64 2.60
N SER A 8 -24.84 -29.52 1.96
CA SER A 8 -24.11 -28.90 0.83
C SER A 8 -23.66 -27.46 1.15
N HIS A 9 -23.12 -27.24 2.35
CA HIS A 9 -22.88 -25.89 2.92
C HIS A 9 -21.40 -25.49 2.99
N ARG A 10 -20.53 -25.98 2.09
CA ARG A 10 -19.11 -25.61 2.08
C ARG A 10 -18.88 -24.43 1.13
N LYS A 11 -18.70 -23.22 1.69
CA LYS A 11 -18.22 -22.05 0.93
C LYS A 11 -16.70 -22.14 0.77
N TYR A 12 -16.28 -23.06 -0.10
CA TYR A 12 -14.89 -23.44 -0.32
C TYR A 12 -14.62 -23.50 -1.82
N SER A 13 -13.52 -22.92 -2.27
CA SER A 13 -13.04 -23.07 -3.65
C SER A 13 -11.51 -23.15 -3.68
N HIS A 14 -10.98 -23.87 -4.67
CA HIS A 14 -9.54 -23.97 -4.92
C HIS A 14 -9.25 -23.76 -6.40
N ALA A 15 -8.03 -23.30 -6.68
CA ALA A 15 -7.54 -23.09 -8.03
C ALA A 15 -6.06 -23.51 -8.13
N GLU A 16 -5.63 -23.82 -9.34
CA GLU A 16 -4.22 -24.02 -9.67
C GLU A 16 -3.87 -23.30 -10.97
N ILE A 17 -2.70 -22.67 -11.01
CA ILE A 17 -2.20 -21.94 -12.18
C ILE A 17 -0.77 -22.43 -12.45
N THR A 18 -0.52 -22.96 -13.64
CA THR A 18 0.80 -23.42 -14.06
C THR A 18 1.42 -22.42 -15.02
N TYR A 19 2.64 -21.97 -14.71
CA TYR A 19 3.39 -21.03 -15.54
C TYR A 19 4.27 -21.80 -16.55
N SER A 20 4.00 -21.65 -17.84
CA SER A 20 4.72 -22.39 -18.90
C SER A 20 6.22 -22.10 -18.96
N ASN A 21 6.65 -20.89 -18.58
CA ASN A 21 8.06 -20.48 -18.65
C ASN A 21 8.95 -21.10 -17.56
N THR A 22 8.38 -21.43 -16.41
CA THR A 22 9.12 -21.86 -15.22
C THR A 22 8.73 -23.26 -14.74
N SER A 23 7.74 -23.90 -15.39
CA SER A 23 7.14 -25.17 -14.96
C SER A 23 6.68 -25.17 -13.49
N SER A 24 6.43 -23.99 -12.93
CA SER A 24 5.99 -23.82 -11.54
C SER A 24 4.47 -23.74 -11.49
N THR A 25 3.87 -24.48 -10.56
CA THR A 25 2.42 -24.42 -10.30
C THR A 25 2.16 -23.65 -9.01
N LEU A 26 1.19 -22.75 -9.06
CA LEU A 26 0.67 -22.01 -7.92
C LEU A 26 -0.67 -22.61 -7.53
N TYR A 27 -0.82 -22.94 -6.25
CA TYR A 27 -2.06 -23.46 -5.69
C TYR A 27 -2.71 -22.36 -4.85
N GLY A 28 -4.00 -22.15 -5.05
CA GLY A 28 -4.81 -21.16 -4.34
C GLY A 28 -6.03 -21.79 -3.70
N LEU A 29 -6.44 -21.25 -2.55
CA LEU A 29 -7.60 -21.67 -1.78
C LEU A 29 -8.34 -20.45 -1.22
N ALA A 30 -9.66 -20.48 -1.28
CA ALA A 30 -10.54 -19.54 -0.59
C ALA A 30 -11.62 -20.30 0.21
N GLU A 31 -11.77 -19.92 1.47
CA GLU A 31 -12.75 -20.44 2.40
C GLU A 31 -13.54 -19.28 2.99
N CYS A 32 -14.87 -19.37 3.01
CA CYS A 32 -15.74 -18.37 3.65
C CYS A 32 -16.49 -19.00 4.83
N ASP A 33 -16.78 -18.18 5.82
CA ASP A 33 -17.59 -18.58 6.97
C ASP A 33 -18.98 -19.05 6.52
N GLN A 34 -19.56 -20.02 7.22
CA GLN A 34 -20.86 -20.58 6.84
C GLN A 34 -22.02 -19.61 7.06
N SER A 35 -21.87 -18.61 7.92
CA SER A 35 -22.90 -17.61 8.27
C SER A 35 -23.02 -16.43 7.31
N VAL A 36 -22.01 -16.16 6.47
CA VAL A 36 -22.01 -14.95 5.60
C VAL A 36 -22.81 -15.13 4.31
N SER A 37 -23.33 -14.08 3.70
CA SER A 37 -23.96 -14.18 2.37
C SER A 37 -22.92 -14.43 1.26
N ALA A 38 -23.37 -14.89 0.09
CA ALA A 38 -22.49 -15.07 -1.07
C ALA A 38 -21.79 -13.76 -1.47
N LYS A 39 -22.52 -12.64 -1.37
CA LYS A 39 -22.01 -11.30 -1.68
C LYS A 39 -20.93 -10.85 -0.69
N GLU A 40 -21.13 -11.07 0.61
CA GLU A 40 -20.12 -10.76 1.62
C GLU A 40 -18.88 -11.64 1.49
N CYS A 41 -19.04 -12.90 1.12
CA CYS A 41 -17.94 -13.80 0.80
C CYS A 41 -17.12 -13.29 -0.39
N GLU A 42 -17.78 -12.89 -1.49
CA GLU A 42 -17.11 -12.33 -2.67
C GLU A 42 -16.30 -11.06 -2.34
N ILE A 43 -16.90 -10.15 -1.58
CA ILE A 43 -16.23 -8.91 -1.14
C ILE A 43 -15.02 -9.26 -0.27
N CYS A 44 -15.17 -10.13 0.72
CA CYS A 44 -14.09 -10.52 1.62
C CYS A 44 -12.93 -11.17 0.86
N VAL A 45 -13.23 -12.11 -0.05
CA VAL A 45 -12.20 -12.80 -0.85
C VAL A 45 -11.49 -11.80 -1.77
N GLY A 46 -12.22 -10.89 -2.41
CA GLY A 46 -11.63 -9.83 -3.24
C GLY A 46 -10.66 -8.93 -2.46
N GLU A 47 -11.06 -8.51 -1.26
CA GLU A 47 -10.19 -7.73 -0.38
C GLU A 47 -8.97 -8.52 0.10
N ALA A 48 -9.16 -9.80 0.46
CA ALA A 48 -8.09 -10.67 0.91
C ALA A 48 -7.06 -10.91 -0.20
N VAL A 49 -7.49 -11.11 -1.45
CA VAL A 49 -6.60 -11.23 -2.61
C VAL A 49 -5.82 -9.94 -2.86
N ASN A 50 -6.48 -8.78 -2.79
CA ASN A 50 -5.78 -7.50 -2.94
C ASN A 50 -4.72 -7.31 -1.85
N LYS A 51 -5.04 -7.67 -0.61
CA LYS A 51 -4.08 -7.65 0.52
C LYS A 51 -2.92 -8.63 0.29
N LEU A 52 -3.18 -9.83 -0.22
CA LEU A 52 -2.14 -10.79 -0.57
C LEU A 52 -1.22 -10.27 -1.66
N PHE A 53 -1.75 -9.60 -2.69
CA PHE A 53 -0.93 -8.99 -3.74
C PHE A 53 -0.01 -7.90 -3.18
N ILE A 54 -0.56 -7.05 -2.32
CA ILE A 54 0.15 -5.93 -1.69
C ILE A 54 1.21 -6.40 -0.68
N CYS A 55 0.93 -7.44 0.10
CA CYS A 55 1.83 -7.93 1.16
C CYS A 55 2.84 -8.98 0.65
N CYS A 56 2.38 -9.89 -0.21
CA CYS A 56 3.05 -11.17 -0.49
C CYS A 56 3.20 -11.48 -1.98
N GLY A 57 2.92 -10.54 -2.90
CA GLY A 57 2.92 -10.80 -4.36
C GLY A 57 4.22 -11.35 -4.96
N ALA A 58 5.36 -11.22 -4.26
CA ALA A 58 6.65 -11.78 -4.67
C ALA A 58 7.10 -13.00 -3.83
N LYS A 59 6.25 -13.53 -2.96
CA LYS A 59 6.54 -14.67 -2.07
C LYS A 59 6.01 -15.97 -2.68
N GLN A 60 6.59 -17.09 -2.26
CA GLN A 60 6.16 -18.44 -2.70
C GLN A 60 4.87 -18.92 -2.01
N GLY A 61 4.35 -18.16 -1.05
CA GLY A 61 3.11 -18.45 -0.36
C GLY A 61 2.66 -17.29 0.52
N GLY A 62 1.38 -17.30 0.89
CA GLY A 62 0.78 -16.29 1.75
C GLY A 62 -0.62 -16.70 2.21
N ILE A 63 -1.01 -16.20 3.38
CA ILE A 63 -2.34 -16.42 3.96
C ILE A 63 -2.88 -15.05 4.40
N VAL A 64 -4.14 -14.78 4.09
CA VAL A 64 -4.91 -13.70 4.70
C VAL A 64 -6.16 -14.32 5.32
N ALA A 65 -6.28 -14.19 6.64
CA ALA A 65 -7.46 -14.59 7.39
C ALA A 65 -8.21 -13.33 7.83
N ALA A 66 -9.50 -13.30 7.54
CA ALA A 66 -10.46 -12.29 7.96
C ALA A 66 -11.62 -12.99 8.68
N THR A 67 -12.44 -12.23 9.41
CA THR A 67 -13.57 -12.76 10.17
C THR A 67 -14.57 -13.53 9.30
N SER A 68 -14.67 -13.15 8.03
CA SER A 68 -15.65 -13.70 7.08
C SER A 68 -15.04 -14.69 6.07
N CYS A 69 -13.72 -14.69 5.87
CA CYS A 69 -13.06 -15.52 4.88
C CYS A 69 -11.55 -15.71 5.16
N MET A 70 -10.99 -16.78 4.62
CA MET A 70 -9.56 -17.07 4.59
C MET A 70 -9.14 -17.36 3.14
N VAL A 71 -8.06 -16.72 2.70
CA VAL A 71 -7.44 -16.96 1.38
C VAL A 71 -5.99 -17.37 1.59
N ARG A 72 -5.58 -18.47 0.96
CA ARG A 72 -4.21 -19.01 1.03
C ARG A 72 -3.69 -19.33 -0.37
N PHE A 73 -2.44 -19.02 -0.61
CA PHE A 73 -1.72 -19.50 -1.79
C PHE A 73 -0.36 -20.09 -1.41
N ALA A 74 0.12 -21.06 -2.18
CA ALA A 74 1.46 -21.63 -2.04
C ALA A 74 1.94 -22.27 -3.35
N SER A 75 3.25 -22.44 -3.50
CA SER A 75 3.90 -23.15 -4.61
C SER A 75 3.76 -24.68 -4.52
N ASN A 76 3.42 -25.20 -3.34
CA ASN A 76 3.13 -26.62 -3.12
C ASN A 76 1.63 -26.82 -2.90
N ARG A 77 1.10 -27.96 -3.36
CA ARG A 77 -0.30 -28.31 -3.13
C ARG A 77 -0.50 -28.56 -1.62
N PHE A 78 -1.47 -27.86 -1.02
CA PHE A 78 -1.75 -27.92 0.42
C PHE A 78 -3.19 -28.37 0.75
N TYR A 79 -4.05 -28.50 -0.26
CA TYR A 79 -5.38 -29.08 -0.13
C TYR A 79 -5.40 -30.48 -0.76
N SER A 80 -6.04 -31.42 -0.08
CA SER A 80 -6.41 -32.71 -0.67
C SER A 80 -7.73 -32.57 -1.41
N LEU A 81 -7.85 -33.17 -2.60
CA LEU A 81 -9.15 -33.38 -3.25
C LEU A 81 -10.10 -34.07 -2.24
N PRO A 82 -11.41 -33.76 -2.24
CA PRO A 82 -12.32 -34.27 -1.22
C PRO A 82 -12.31 -35.80 -1.23
N MET A 83 -11.72 -36.40 -0.21
CA MET A 83 -12.04 -37.77 0.15
C MET A 83 -13.53 -37.82 0.55
N PRO A 84 -14.27 -38.88 0.19
CA PRO A 84 -15.59 -39.12 0.74
C PRO A 84 -15.48 -39.14 2.26
N VAL A 85 -16.34 -38.39 2.93
CA VAL A 85 -16.30 -38.20 4.38
C VAL A 85 -16.46 -39.56 5.08
N ALA A 86 -15.37 -40.09 5.63
CA ALA A 86 -15.41 -41.11 6.68
C ALA A 86 -14.82 -40.46 7.94
N GLY A 87 -15.59 -40.56 9.02
CA GLY A 87 -15.44 -39.75 10.23
C GLY A 87 -14.10 -39.89 10.96
N GLY A 88 -13.82 -38.84 11.74
CA GLY A 88 -13.01 -38.86 12.96
C GLY A 88 -11.56 -39.30 12.82
N SER A 89 -10.63 -38.35 12.92
CA SER A 89 -9.60 -38.44 13.96
C SER A 89 -9.04 -37.06 14.22
N ASP A 90 -9.19 -36.65 15.47
CA ASP A 90 -8.29 -35.73 16.15
C ASP A 90 -6.83 -36.15 15.88
N SER A 91 -6.01 -35.19 15.48
CA SER A 91 -4.57 -35.23 15.64
C SER A 91 -4.07 -33.81 15.60
N GLY A 92 -3.98 -33.22 16.79
CA GLY A 92 -3.29 -31.97 17.03
C GLY A 92 -1.96 -31.90 16.27
N ARG A 93 -1.86 -30.88 15.42
CA ARG A 93 -0.62 -30.18 15.14
C ARG A 93 -0.98 -28.71 15.14
N GLU A 94 -0.72 -28.10 16.28
CA GLU A 94 -0.58 -26.65 16.46
C GLU A 94 0.25 -26.12 15.28
N SER A 95 -0.45 -25.66 14.25
CA SER A 95 0.16 -24.84 13.22
C SER A 95 0.11 -23.46 13.84
N ASP A 96 1.27 -22.85 14.06
CA ASP A 96 1.38 -21.47 14.53
C ASP A 96 0.42 -20.60 13.71
N VAL A 97 -0.78 -20.39 14.26
CA VAL A 97 -1.72 -19.42 13.76
C VAL A 97 -1.00 -18.13 14.05
N ILE A 98 -0.34 -17.57 13.04
CA ILE A 98 0.02 -16.17 13.07
C ILE A 98 -1.32 -15.44 13.06
N ASN A 99 -1.92 -15.31 14.25
CA ASN A 99 -2.95 -14.36 14.57
C ASN A 99 -2.31 -13.01 14.31
N THR A 100 -2.32 -12.62 13.04
CA THR A 100 -1.99 -11.26 12.66
C THR A 100 -3.25 -10.51 13.03
N ASP A 101 -3.31 -10.13 14.31
CA ASP A 101 -4.31 -9.22 14.83
C ASP A 101 -4.33 -8.00 13.89
N TYR A 102 -5.40 -7.93 13.09
CA TYR A 102 -5.60 -6.93 12.05
C TYR A 102 -5.72 -5.51 12.61
N SER A 103 -5.76 -5.33 13.94
CA SER A 103 -5.83 -3.99 14.54
C SER A 103 -4.53 -3.21 14.45
N LYS A 104 -3.38 -3.86 14.20
CA LYS A 104 -2.11 -3.14 14.07
C LYS A 104 -1.14 -3.84 13.10
N THR A 105 -0.63 -3.06 12.14
CA THR A 105 0.71 -3.22 11.51
C THR A 105 0.73 -4.12 10.26
N ARG A 106 1.04 -3.70 9.02
CA ARG A 106 1.36 -2.40 8.41
C ARG A 106 0.69 -2.36 7.04
N ILE A 107 0.22 -1.19 6.66
CA ILE A 107 -0.06 -0.86 5.27
C ILE A 107 1.23 -1.19 4.49
N CYS A 108 1.18 -2.16 3.56
CA CYS A 108 2.27 -2.37 2.61
C CYS A 108 2.19 -1.20 1.62
N VAL A 109 2.58 -0.01 2.07
CA VAL A 109 2.76 1.10 1.16
C VAL A 109 4.02 0.76 0.38
N SER A 110 3.78 0.35 -0.86
CA SER A 110 4.78 0.18 -1.91
C SER A 110 5.85 1.29 -1.85
N LEU A 111 7.04 0.98 -2.40
CA LEU A 111 8.24 1.82 -2.50
C LEU A 111 8.02 3.23 -3.10
N THR A 112 6.80 3.59 -3.48
CA THR A 112 6.39 4.88 -4.02
C THR A 112 6.46 6.03 -3.00
N MET A 113 6.25 5.78 -1.70
CA MET A 113 6.29 6.86 -0.69
C MET A 113 7.67 7.47 -0.51
N LYS A 114 8.73 6.67 -0.66
CA LYS A 114 10.11 7.17 -0.58
C LYS A 114 10.45 8.08 -1.75
N VAL A 115 9.90 7.78 -2.93
CA VAL A 115 10.07 8.60 -4.13
C VAL A 115 9.33 9.93 -3.97
N VAL A 116 8.06 9.91 -3.52
CA VAL A 116 7.29 11.14 -3.33
C VAL A 116 7.95 12.07 -2.32
N TRP A 117 8.41 11.54 -1.18
CA TRP A 117 9.07 12.35 -0.15
C TRP A 117 10.36 13.00 -0.66
N ALA A 118 11.20 12.26 -1.40
CA ALA A 118 12.43 12.79 -1.97
C ALA A 118 12.18 13.92 -2.98
N TRP A 119 11.12 13.79 -3.79
CA TRP A 119 10.75 14.83 -4.77
C TRP A 119 10.18 16.07 -4.09
N CYS A 120 9.33 15.91 -3.08
CA CYS A 120 8.82 17.04 -2.29
C CYS A 120 9.96 17.83 -1.62
N VAL A 121 10.93 17.14 -1.01
CA VAL A 121 12.09 17.77 -0.38
C VAL A 121 12.97 18.47 -1.42
N GLY A 122 13.24 17.83 -2.56
CA GLY A 122 14.02 18.42 -3.65
C GLY A 122 13.38 19.69 -4.22
N VAL A 123 12.08 19.66 -4.48
CA VAL A 123 11.32 20.82 -4.99
C VAL A 123 11.30 21.95 -3.95
N ALA A 124 11.08 21.65 -2.67
CA ALA A 124 11.10 22.66 -1.61
C ALA A 124 12.47 23.34 -1.48
N CYS A 125 13.57 22.57 -1.53
CA CYS A 125 14.93 23.11 -1.52
C CYS A 125 15.20 24.01 -2.74
N PHE A 126 14.78 23.58 -3.93
CA PHE A 126 14.97 24.37 -5.15
C PHE A 126 14.21 25.71 -5.08
N ILE A 127 12.95 25.69 -4.63
CA ILE A 127 12.15 26.91 -4.44
C ILE A 127 12.81 27.85 -3.42
N ALA A 128 13.32 27.32 -2.31
CA ALA A 128 14.01 28.12 -1.29
C ALA A 128 15.28 28.81 -1.83
N LEU A 129 16.07 28.11 -2.67
CA LEU A 129 17.25 28.68 -3.32
C LEU A 129 16.88 29.79 -4.32
N VAL A 130 15.84 29.58 -5.13
CA VAL A 130 15.36 30.59 -6.08
C VAL A 130 14.81 31.81 -5.35
N ILE A 131 14.00 31.63 -4.31
CA ILE A 131 13.48 32.74 -3.50
C ILE A 131 14.63 33.47 -2.78
N GLY A 132 15.56 32.73 -2.18
CA GLY A 132 16.70 33.32 -1.48
C GLY A 132 17.58 34.17 -2.41
N THR A 133 17.94 33.65 -3.59
CA THR A 133 18.71 34.40 -4.59
C THR A 133 17.94 35.61 -5.13
N TRP A 134 16.62 35.48 -5.32
CA TRP A 134 15.77 36.59 -5.74
C TRP A 134 15.67 37.69 -4.67
N LEU A 135 15.50 37.31 -3.39
CA LEU A 135 15.46 38.26 -2.26
C LEU A 135 16.80 38.96 -2.04
N LEU A 136 17.92 38.24 -2.16
CA LEU A 136 19.25 38.83 -2.09
C LEU A 136 19.47 39.86 -3.20
N ARG A 137 19.10 39.51 -4.45
CA ARG A 137 19.16 40.44 -5.58
C ARG A 137 18.26 41.66 -5.37
N ARG A 138 17.03 41.44 -4.90
CA ARG A 138 16.08 42.53 -4.60
C ARG A 138 16.62 43.46 -3.52
N ASN A 139 17.26 42.92 -2.48
CA ASN A 139 17.82 43.72 -1.41
C ASN A 139 19.03 44.55 -1.89
N ILE A 140 19.94 43.96 -2.67
CA ILE A 140 21.10 44.66 -3.26
C ILE A 140 20.64 45.81 -4.18
N VAL A 141 19.64 45.56 -5.05
CA VAL A 141 19.09 46.58 -5.95
C VAL A 141 18.38 47.69 -5.18
N ASN A 142 17.68 47.36 -4.08
CA ASN A 142 17.06 48.35 -3.22
C ASN A 142 18.11 49.23 -2.51
N THR A 143 19.21 48.65 -2.02
CA THR A 143 20.31 49.42 -1.40
C THR A 143 21.03 50.30 -2.43
N ALA A 144 21.24 49.82 -3.65
CA ALA A 144 21.84 50.62 -4.73
C ALA A 144 20.99 51.86 -5.07
N LYS A 145 19.66 51.73 -5.10
CA LYS A 145 18.74 52.85 -5.35
C LYS A 145 18.76 53.93 -4.27
N VAL A 146 18.97 53.56 -3.00
CA VAL A 146 19.05 54.53 -1.89
C VAL A 146 20.29 55.41 -2.01
N THR A 147 21.42 54.82 -2.37
CA THR A 147 22.70 55.55 -2.56
C THR A 147 22.64 56.53 -3.74
N THR A 148 21.97 56.15 -4.84
CA THR A 148 21.76 57.07 -5.97
C THR A 148 20.72 58.15 -5.70
N ALA A 149 19.80 57.94 -4.74
CA ALA A 149 18.82 58.94 -4.35
C ALA A 149 19.39 60.01 -3.40
N SER A 150 20.42 59.68 -2.59
CA SER A 150 21.15 60.68 -1.80
C SER A 150 21.98 61.65 -2.66
N GLU A 151 22.50 61.19 -3.80
CA GLU A 151 23.36 62.01 -4.67
C GLU A 151 22.57 62.96 -5.61
N ALA A 152 21.24 62.83 -5.70
CA ALA A 152 20.39 63.75 -6.46
C ALA A 152 19.86 64.95 -5.63
N SER A 153 20.23 65.07 -4.35
CA SER A 153 19.72 66.12 -3.44
C SER A 153 20.75 67.18 -3.01
N SER A 154 22.04 67.03 -3.33
CA SER A 154 23.10 67.93 -2.88
C SER A 154 23.72 68.84 -3.96
N ASP A 155 23.20 68.83 -5.19
CA ASP A 155 23.64 69.73 -6.28
C ASP A 155 22.71 70.94 -6.49
N VAL A 156 22.15 71.53 -5.43
CA VAL A 156 21.60 72.90 -5.44
C VAL A 156 21.78 73.50 -4.05
N GLU A 157 22.97 74.00 -3.70
CA GLU A 157 23.18 75.18 -2.84
C GLU A 157 24.68 75.45 -2.63
N ASN A 158 25.41 75.91 -3.66
CA ASN A 158 26.47 76.91 -3.47
C ASN A 158 26.96 77.49 -4.81
N ASN A 159 26.27 78.49 -5.33
CA ASN A 159 26.91 79.47 -6.21
C ASN A 159 26.14 80.80 -6.12
N GLY A 160 26.54 81.64 -5.18
CA GLY A 160 26.01 82.98 -4.98
C GLY A 160 26.75 83.68 -3.86
N ASP A 161 27.69 84.55 -4.25
CA ASP A 161 28.12 85.79 -3.59
C ASP A 161 29.66 85.95 -3.55
N ILE A 162 30.18 86.58 -4.61
CA ILE A 162 31.38 87.44 -4.62
C ILE A 162 30.88 88.85 -4.94
#